data_AF-A0A1Q9AQX0-F1
#
_entry.id   AF-A0A1Q9AQX0-F1
#
_cell.length_a   1.000
_cell.length_b   1.000
_cell.length_c   1.000
_cell.angle_alpha   90.00
_cell.angle_beta   90.00
_cell.angle_gamma   90.00
#
_symmetry.space_group_name_H-M   'P 1'
#
loop_
_entity.id
_entity.type
_entity.pdbx_description
1 polymer ?
#
loop_
_entity_poly.entity_id
_entity_poly.type
_entity_poly.pdbx_seq_one_letter_code
_entity_poly.pdbx_strand_id
1 'polypeptide(L)'
;MTSDLSRRQFFAVATASGLALCQSSTPVRAWQMSPSLDDRLVPAAARWLMTNFGPSIIERTRNSHYSPALVCAIACQESGYAWYTKSLRKRYTPSDILRLMVLDNNTPRRAFPRDTRAFIEDSRVGHLAQALIEASDASRTARGLKPTGQLYYGYGIFQYDLQHIRNDEQFWRATPDDRTADPSRTGLWGDLNACLDRLFQELDSKRQKYPSDLRQTIRAYNGSGKNAEAYADIVMRFSRIISESGAA
;
A
#
# COMPACT_ATOMS: atom_id res chain seq x y z
N MET A 1 -9.40 -55.73 -48.51
CA MET A 1 -9.48 -54.73 -47.42
C MET A 1 -10.79 -54.98 -46.69
N THR A 2 -10.64 -55.41 -45.43
CA THR A 2 -11.61 -55.78 -44.37
C THR A 2 -12.87 -54.88 -44.33
N SER A 3 -14.11 -55.38 -44.40
CA SER A 3 -14.93 -56.09 -43.38
C SER A 3 -15.19 -55.23 -42.12
N ASP A 4 -16.34 -55.18 -41.44
CA ASP A 4 -17.72 -55.63 -41.62
C ASP A 4 -18.53 -55.07 -40.41
N LEU A 5 -19.83 -54.82 -40.61
CA LEU A 5 -20.99 -54.88 -39.69
C LEU A 5 -20.95 -54.47 -38.18
N SER A 6 -22.03 -53.75 -37.80
CA SER A 6 -23.08 -54.17 -36.84
C SER A 6 -23.19 -53.57 -35.40
N ARG A 7 -24.46 -53.19 -35.08
CA ARG A 7 -25.24 -53.16 -33.80
C ARG A 7 -25.42 -51.79 -33.12
N ARG A 8 -26.66 -51.24 -33.07
CA ARG A 8 -27.84 -51.56 -32.19
C ARG A 8 -27.57 -51.20 -30.72
N GLN A 9 -28.46 -50.68 -29.88
CA GLN A 9 -29.79 -50.07 -29.90
C GLN A 9 -30.17 -49.89 -28.39
N PHE A 10 -31.07 -48.95 -28.07
CA PHE A 10 -31.95 -48.88 -26.87
C PHE A 10 -31.44 -48.50 -25.45
N PHE A 11 -32.02 -47.37 -24.98
CA PHE A 11 -32.65 -47.05 -23.67
C PHE A 11 -32.00 -47.48 -22.34
N ALA A 12 -31.74 -46.49 -21.47
CA ALA A 12 -32.35 -46.42 -20.14
C ALA A 12 -32.18 -45.02 -19.51
N VAL A 13 -33.32 -44.48 -19.06
CA VAL A 13 -33.44 -43.35 -18.14
C VAL A 13 -32.90 -43.78 -16.78
N ALA A 14 -32.03 -42.99 -16.15
CA ALA A 14 -31.76 -43.06 -14.72
C ALA A 14 -31.76 -41.63 -14.15
N THR A 15 -32.74 -41.43 -13.29
CA THR A 15 -33.10 -40.22 -12.56
C THR A 15 -32.05 -39.76 -11.56
N ALA A 16 -32.02 -38.44 -11.39
CA ALA A 16 -31.50 -37.66 -10.28
C ALA A 16 -31.22 -38.41 -8.97
N SER A 17 -30.03 -38.20 -8.41
CA SER A 17 -29.83 -37.99 -6.96
C SER A 17 -28.41 -37.49 -6.66
N GLY A 18 -28.31 -36.35 -5.96
CA GLY A 18 -27.23 -36.14 -5.00
C GLY A 18 -26.03 -35.28 -5.38
N LEU A 19 -26.19 -34.16 -6.11
CA LEU A 19 -25.20 -33.08 -6.06
C LEU A 19 -25.36 -32.28 -4.77
N ALA A 20 -24.84 -32.80 -3.65
CA ALA A 20 -24.50 -31.99 -2.50
C ALA A 20 -23.09 -31.42 -2.72
N LEU A 21 -22.96 -30.46 -3.62
CA LEU A 21 -21.83 -29.54 -3.60
C LEU A 21 -22.03 -28.65 -2.37
N CYS A 22 -21.47 -29.08 -1.25
CA CYS A 22 -21.16 -28.19 -0.14
C CYS A 22 -20.16 -27.17 -0.68
N GLN A 23 -20.68 -26.07 -1.21
CA GLN A 23 -19.92 -24.86 -1.48
C GLN A 23 -19.48 -24.34 -0.12
N SER A 24 -18.31 -24.80 0.34
CA SER A 24 -17.56 -24.08 1.35
C SER A 24 -17.11 -22.77 0.70
N SER A 25 -17.97 -21.76 0.81
CA SER A 25 -17.64 -20.37 0.55
C SER A 25 -16.58 -19.97 1.57
N THR A 26 -15.31 -20.20 1.23
CA THR A 26 -14.19 -19.70 2.02
C THR A 26 -14.29 -18.18 1.98
N PRO A 27 -14.46 -17.50 3.12
CA PRO A 27 -14.50 -16.05 3.13
C PRO A 27 -13.15 -15.53 2.63
N VAL A 28 -13.22 -14.58 1.70
CA VAL A 28 -12.10 -13.71 1.29
C VAL A 28 -11.43 -13.23 2.58
N ARG A 29 -10.17 -13.64 2.81
CA ARG A 29 -9.43 -13.18 3.98
C ARG A 29 -9.42 -11.66 3.96
N ALA A 30 -10.10 -11.12 4.98
CA ALA A 30 -10.12 -9.72 5.33
C ALA A 30 -8.70 -9.18 5.38
N TRP A 31 -8.54 -7.88 5.07
CA TRP A 31 -7.36 -7.10 5.40
C TRP A 31 -6.88 -7.50 6.80
N GLN A 32 -5.82 -8.31 6.89
CA GLN A 32 -5.03 -8.34 8.10
C GLN A 32 -4.53 -6.91 8.22
N MET A 33 -5.00 -6.18 9.23
CA MET A 33 -4.50 -4.84 9.47
C MET A 33 -2.98 -4.90 9.39
N SER A 34 -2.37 -4.06 8.54
CA SER A 34 -0.94 -3.85 8.56
C SER A 34 -0.50 -3.75 10.02
N PRO A 35 0.57 -4.45 10.45
CA PRO A 35 0.96 -4.42 11.84
C PRO A 35 1.14 -2.96 12.27
N SER A 36 0.27 -2.46 13.14
CA SER A 36 0.35 -1.09 13.59
C SER A 36 1.58 -0.92 14.46
N LEU A 37 2.19 0.26 14.43
CA LEU A 37 3.21 0.59 15.40
C LEU A 37 2.63 0.51 16.82
N ASP A 38 3.40 -0.02 17.79
CA ASP A 38 3.00 0.00 19.20
C ASP A 38 2.75 1.45 19.65
N ASP A 39 1.60 1.72 20.27
CA ASP A 39 1.22 3.04 20.83
C ASP A 39 2.37 3.71 21.60
N ARG A 40 3.19 2.94 22.33
CA ARG A 40 4.35 3.43 23.11
C ARG A 40 5.46 4.02 22.24
N LEU A 41 5.58 3.56 21.00
CA LEU A 41 6.59 4.01 20.05
C LEU A 41 6.11 5.19 19.20
N VAL A 42 4.79 5.43 19.12
CA VAL A 42 4.18 6.46 18.27
C VAL A 42 4.76 7.86 18.52
N PRO A 43 4.88 8.38 19.76
CA PRO A 43 5.50 9.68 19.99
C PRO A 43 6.94 9.78 19.47
N ALA A 44 7.71 8.71 19.63
CA ALA A 44 9.11 8.70 19.23
C ALA A 44 9.26 8.57 17.70
N ALA A 45 8.34 7.87 17.04
CA ALA A 45 8.24 7.79 15.59
C ALA A 45 7.83 9.12 14.96
N ALA A 46 6.81 9.77 15.53
CA ALA A 46 6.38 11.11 15.10
C ALA A 46 7.49 12.14 15.27
N ARG A 47 8.19 12.16 16.42
CA ARG A 47 9.36 13.04 16.61
C ARG A 47 10.43 12.79 15.55
N TRP A 48 10.75 11.53 15.25
CA TRP A 48 11.72 11.23 14.20
C TRP A 48 11.27 11.77 12.85
N LEU A 49 9.99 11.63 12.50
CA LEU A 49 9.46 12.14 11.24
C LEU A 49 9.52 13.68 11.19
N MET A 50 9.11 14.36 12.26
CA MET A 50 9.16 15.82 12.37
C MET A 50 10.59 16.38 12.42
N THR A 51 11.54 15.69 13.04
CA THR A 51 12.95 16.10 13.04
C THR A 51 13.55 16.09 11.64
N ASN A 52 13.22 15.09 10.82
CA ASN A 52 13.85 14.92 9.52
C ASN A 52 13.07 15.60 8.39
N PHE A 53 11.75 15.79 8.56
CA PHE A 53 10.88 16.26 7.50
C PHE A 53 9.78 17.23 7.96
N GLY A 54 9.88 17.73 9.20
CA GLY A 54 8.93 18.67 9.78
C GLY A 54 8.65 19.89 8.92
N PRO A 55 9.65 20.56 8.30
CA PRO A 55 9.39 21.70 7.42
C PRO A 55 8.39 21.40 6.30
N SER A 56 8.55 20.26 5.60
CA SER A 56 7.61 19.83 4.55
C SER A 56 6.21 19.55 5.09
N ILE A 57 6.11 18.87 6.24
CA ILE A 57 4.82 18.54 6.86
C ILE A 57 4.11 19.82 7.33
N ILE A 58 4.83 20.72 7.99
CA ILE A 58 4.30 22.01 8.47
C ILE A 58 3.84 22.87 7.30
N GLU A 59 4.64 22.96 6.25
CA GLU A 59 4.28 23.73 5.06
C GLU A 59 3.00 23.19 4.42
N ARG A 60 2.94 21.87 4.20
CA ARG A 60 1.76 21.24 3.60
C ARG A 60 0.51 21.39 4.46
N THR A 61 0.64 21.38 5.78
CA THR A 61 -0.49 21.45 6.71
C THR A 61 -0.99 22.87 6.97
N ARG A 62 -0.17 23.91 6.78
CA ARG A 62 -0.47 25.30 7.17
C ARG A 62 -1.83 25.83 6.67
N ASN A 63 -2.21 25.47 5.46
CA ASN A 63 -3.47 25.91 4.83
C ASN A 63 -4.45 24.75 4.58
N SER A 64 -4.30 23.67 5.32
CA SER A 64 -5.12 22.46 5.17
C SER A 64 -6.04 22.25 6.38
N HIS A 65 -6.93 21.26 6.27
CA HIS A 65 -7.77 20.81 7.38
C HIS A 65 -7.10 19.76 8.27
N TYR A 66 -5.84 19.42 7.99
CA TYR A 66 -5.12 18.33 8.64
C TYR A 66 -3.95 18.89 9.45
N SER A 67 -3.79 18.43 10.70
CA SER A 67 -2.67 18.84 11.54
C SER A 67 -1.40 18.03 11.23
N PRO A 68 -0.20 18.55 11.56
CA PRO A 68 1.04 17.76 11.52
C PRO A 68 0.91 16.43 12.26
N ALA A 69 0.29 16.45 13.45
CA ALA A 69 0.07 15.26 14.25
C ALA A 69 -0.79 14.20 13.53
N LEU A 70 -1.83 14.61 12.79
CA LEU A 70 -2.65 13.69 12.01
C LEU A 70 -1.84 13.08 10.85
N VAL A 71 -1.04 13.88 10.15
CA VAL A 71 -0.16 13.39 9.07
C VAL A 71 0.84 12.37 9.62
N CYS A 72 1.48 12.66 10.76
CA CYS A 72 2.37 11.71 11.43
C CYS A 72 1.64 10.45 11.88
N ALA A 73 0.40 10.57 12.37
CA ALA A 73 -0.43 9.43 12.78
C ALA A 73 -0.73 8.49 11.60
N ILE A 74 -1.10 9.05 10.44
CA ILE A 74 -1.30 8.28 9.20
C ILE A 74 0.01 7.58 8.80
N ALA A 75 1.14 8.29 8.75
CA ALA A 75 2.44 7.66 8.44
C ALA A 75 2.80 6.51 9.39
N CYS A 76 2.53 6.67 10.70
CA CYS A 76 2.77 5.63 11.70
C CYS A 76 1.88 4.41 11.48
N GLN A 77 0.60 4.63 11.14
CA GLN A 77 -0.35 3.55 10.91
C GLN A 77 -0.07 2.82 9.60
N GLU A 78 0.28 3.54 8.53
CA GLU A 78 0.50 2.96 7.20
C GLU A 78 1.78 2.13 7.13
N SER A 79 2.89 2.66 7.66
CA SER A 79 4.20 2.04 7.45
C SER A 79 5.15 2.16 8.64
N GLY A 80 4.70 2.73 9.77
CA GLY A 80 5.52 2.97 10.97
C GLY A 80 6.30 1.77 11.48
N TYR A 81 5.68 0.59 11.43
CA TYR A 81 6.30 -0.68 11.80
C TYR A 81 7.52 -1.04 10.95
N ALA A 82 7.59 -0.55 9.71
CA ALA A 82 8.66 -0.85 8.77
C ALA A 82 9.81 0.15 8.91
N TRP A 83 9.54 1.46 8.80
CA TRP A 83 10.60 2.48 8.85
C TRP A 83 11.08 2.79 10.26
N TYR A 84 10.22 2.68 11.28
CA TYR A 84 10.59 2.98 12.66
C TYR A 84 11.22 1.78 13.39
N THR A 85 12.08 1.02 12.71
CA THR A 85 12.93 0.00 13.35
C THR A 85 14.32 0.53 13.71
N LYS A 86 14.90 0.03 14.81
CA LYS A 86 16.28 0.36 15.21
C LYS A 86 17.30 -0.02 14.14
N SER A 87 17.06 -1.11 13.41
CA SER A 87 17.99 -1.62 12.40
C SER A 87 18.04 -0.71 11.18
N LEU A 88 16.91 -0.27 10.64
CA LEU A 88 16.90 0.66 9.50
C LEU A 88 17.51 2.01 9.87
N ARG A 89 17.08 2.62 10.99
CA ARG A 89 17.56 3.94 11.43
C ARG A 89 19.06 4.00 11.74
N LYS A 90 19.72 2.85 11.94
CA LYS A 90 21.18 2.77 12.13
C LYS A 90 21.96 2.63 10.82
N ARG A 91 21.32 2.14 9.76
CA ARG A 91 22.00 1.76 8.50
C ARG A 91 21.72 2.71 7.35
N TYR A 92 20.60 3.43 7.41
CA TYR A 92 20.11 4.22 6.29
C TYR A 92 19.81 5.65 6.73
N THR A 93 20.01 6.59 5.81
CA THR A 93 19.60 7.98 6.01
C THR A 93 18.07 8.07 6.00
N PRO A 94 17.45 9.15 6.53
CA PRO A 94 16.02 9.34 6.45
C PRO A 94 15.47 9.27 5.02
N SER A 95 16.18 9.84 4.05
CA SER A 95 15.79 9.80 2.63
C SER A 95 15.84 8.37 2.06
N ASP A 96 16.87 7.60 2.39
CA ASP A 96 16.96 6.19 1.96
C ASP A 96 15.88 5.33 2.60
N ILE A 97 15.49 5.63 3.84
CA ILE A 97 14.36 4.96 4.49
C ILE A 97 13.06 5.19 3.72
N LEU A 98 12.79 6.41 3.24
CA LEU A 98 11.60 6.67 2.41
C LEU A 98 11.61 5.85 1.12
N ARG A 99 12.75 5.77 0.45
CA ARG A 99 12.94 4.96 -0.77
C ARG A 99 12.61 3.48 -0.57
N LEU A 100 12.85 2.97 0.63
CA LEU A 100 12.59 1.59 1.01
C LEU A 100 11.13 1.33 1.42
N MET A 101 10.25 2.34 1.46
CA MET A 101 8.83 2.19 1.80
C MET A 101 8.01 1.61 0.64
N VAL A 102 8.44 0.45 0.16
CA VAL A 102 7.73 -0.39 -0.81
C VAL A 102 7.28 -1.65 -0.05
N LEU A 103 6.02 -1.67 0.36
CA LEU A 103 5.42 -2.68 1.26
C LEU A 103 4.17 -3.30 0.60
N ASP A 104 3.48 -4.16 1.35
CA ASP A 104 2.30 -4.92 0.91
C ASP A 104 2.55 -5.90 -0.26
N ASN A 105 2.59 -7.19 0.06
CA ASN A 105 2.69 -8.27 -0.92
C ASN A 105 1.40 -9.09 -1.02
N ASN A 106 0.26 -8.56 -0.57
CA ASN A 106 -0.99 -9.29 -0.54
C ASN A 106 -1.40 -9.76 -1.94
N THR A 107 -1.25 -11.07 -2.15
CA THR A 107 -1.71 -11.78 -3.34
C THR A 107 -2.58 -12.97 -2.92
N PRO A 108 -3.64 -13.29 -3.68
CA PRO A 108 -4.17 -12.54 -4.83
C PRO A 108 -5.01 -11.32 -4.39
N ARG A 109 -4.98 -10.23 -5.18
CA ARG A 109 -5.82 -9.04 -4.99
C ARG A 109 -6.84 -8.87 -6.13
N ARG A 110 -7.97 -8.23 -5.85
CA ARG A 110 -9.01 -7.92 -6.86
C ARG A 110 -8.68 -6.70 -7.70
N ALA A 111 -8.09 -5.69 -7.08
CA ALA A 111 -7.62 -4.48 -7.75
C ALA A 111 -6.42 -4.76 -8.66
N PHE A 112 -6.16 -3.86 -9.59
CA PHE A 112 -5.00 -3.98 -10.49
C PHE A 112 -3.69 -3.67 -9.76
N PRO A 113 -2.58 -4.34 -10.10
CA PRO A 113 -2.54 -5.63 -10.80
C PRO A 113 -2.97 -6.77 -9.86
N ARG A 114 -3.59 -7.83 -10.39
CA ARG A 114 -4.00 -8.99 -9.57
C ARG A 114 -2.80 -9.77 -9.00
N ASP A 115 -1.70 -9.77 -9.74
CA ASP A 115 -0.43 -10.44 -9.47
C ASP A 115 0.70 -9.83 -10.32
N THR A 116 1.96 -10.19 -10.03
CA THR A 116 3.15 -9.73 -10.76
C THR A 116 3.06 -9.99 -12.26
N ARG A 117 2.55 -11.16 -12.66
CA ARG A 117 2.51 -11.56 -14.07
C ARG A 117 1.53 -10.69 -14.85
N ALA A 118 0.35 -10.42 -14.29
CA ALA A 118 -0.65 -9.55 -14.88
C ALA A 118 -0.15 -8.10 -15.03
N PHE A 119 0.75 -7.65 -14.15
CA PHE A 119 1.40 -6.34 -14.31
C PHE A 119 2.41 -6.36 -15.48
N ILE A 120 3.26 -7.39 -15.55
CA ILE A 120 4.25 -7.55 -16.64
C ILE A 120 3.56 -7.62 -18.01
N GLU A 121 2.43 -8.32 -18.09
CA GLU A 121 1.63 -8.47 -19.31
C GLU A 121 0.81 -7.20 -19.67
N ASP A 122 0.71 -6.20 -18.79
CA ASP A 122 -0.05 -4.96 -19.08
C ASP A 122 0.74 -4.06 -20.05
N SER A 123 0.24 -3.94 -21.28
CA SER A 123 0.87 -3.15 -22.36
C SER A 123 1.15 -1.68 -22.03
N ARG A 124 0.51 -1.09 -21.01
CA ARG A 124 0.68 0.34 -20.68
C ARG A 124 1.74 0.59 -19.63
N VAL A 125 1.96 -0.34 -18.70
CA VAL A 125 2.82 -0.13 -17.52
C VAL A 125 3.80 -1.28 -17.26
N GLY A 126 3.70 -2.38 -18.00
CA GLY A 126 4.56 -3.56 -17.85
C GLY A 126 6.05 -3.25 -18.04
N HIS A 127 6.40 -2.20 -18.78
CA HIS A 127 7.78 -1.73 -18.93
C HIS A 127 8.41 -1.25 -17.61
N LEU A 128 7.60 -0.92 -16.59
CA LEU A 128 8.08 -0.53 -15.27
C LEU A 128 8.32 -1.73 -14.33
N ALA A 129 7.91 -2.94 -14.72
CA ALA A 129 7.87 -4.09 -13.82
C ALA A 129 9.23 -4.40 -13.20
N GLN A 130 10.30 -4.39 -14.01
CA GLN A 130 11.65 -4.72 -13.54
C GLN A 130 12.10 -3.76 -12.42
N ALA A 131 11.99 -2.45 -12.64
CA ALA A 131 12.39 -1.45 -11.66
C ALA A 131 11.55 -1.54 -10.36
N LEU A 132 10.26 -1.84 -10.48
CA LEU A 132 9.37 -1.98 -9.33
C LEU A 132 9.62 -3.27 -8.53
N ILE A 133 10.00 -4.37 -9.21
CA ILE A 133 10.43 -5.61 -8.57
C ILE A 133 11.75 -5.37 -7.81
N GLU A 134 12.71 -4.68 -8.43
CA GLU A 134 13.98 -4.32 -7.79
C GLU A 134 13.77 -3.46 -6.53
N ALA A 135 12.88 -2.47 -6.59
CA ALA A 135 12.51 -1.65 -5.43
C ALA A 135 11.85 -2.49 -4.31
N SER A 136 11.00 -3.44 -4.68
CA SER A 136 10.36 -4.36 -3.74
C SER A 136 11.39 -5.25 -3.04
N ASP A 137 12.31 -5.83 -3.80
CA ASP A 137 13.36 -6.70 -3.28
C ASP A 137 14.43 -5.94 -2.46
N ALA A 138 14.72 -4.68 -2.82
CA ALA A 138 15.54 -3.79 -2.01
C ALA A 138 14.90 -3.51 -0.64
N SER A 139 13.60 -3.19 -0.61
CA SER A 139 12.85 -3.01 0.64
C SER A 139 12.86 -4.28 1.51
N ARG A 140 12.71 -5.45 0.90
CA ARG A 140 12.78 -6.75 1.60
C ARG A 140 14.16 -6.98 2.20
N THR A 141 15.21 -6.79 1.41
CA THR A 141 16.60 -6.98 1.81
C THR A 141 16.97 -6.06 2.97
N ALA A 142 16.57 -4.79 2.92
CA ALA A 142 16.79 -3.83 4.00
C ALA A 142 16.10 -4.24 5.33
N ARG A 143 15.04 -5.04 5.26
CA ARG A 143 14.33 -5.64 6.41
C ARG A 143 14.83 -7.04 6.78
N GLY A 144 15.91 -7.53 6.16
CA GLY A 144 16.49 -8.84 6.42
C GLY A 144 15.74 -10.01 5.78
N LEU A 145 14.88 -9.74 4.79
CA LEU A 145 14.14 -10.75 4.05
C LEU A 145 14.83 -11.04 2.71
N LYS A 146 14.75 -12.28 2.22
CA LYS A 146 15.28 -12.65 0.91
C LYS A 146 14.47 -12.00 -0.23
N PRO A 147 15.09 -11.58 -1.35
CA PRO A 147 14.39 -11.22 -2.58
C PRO A 147 13.38 -12.27 -3.03
N THR A 148 12.34 -11.84 -3.75
CA THR A 148 11.26 -12.69 -4.24
C THR A 148 11.04 -12.58 -5.75
N GLY A 149 11.52 -11.53 -6.40
CA GLY A 149 11.19 -11.26 -7.80
C GLY A 149 9.71 -10.92 -8.01
N GLN A 150 9.02 -10.45 -6.97
CA GLN A 150 7.58 -10.15 -7.00
C GLN A 150 7.34 -8.65 -6.77
N LEU A 151 6.24 -8.16 -7.35
CA LEU A 151 5.76 -6.82 -7.07
C LEU A 151 5.17 -6.73 -5.68
N TYR A 152 5.46 -5.61 -5.05
CA TYR A 152 4.74 -5.10 -3.90
C TYR A 152 3.76 -4.01 -4.36
N TYR A 153 2.80 -3.69 -3.53
CA TYR A 153 1.61 -2.95 -3.94
C TYR A 153 1.46 -1.59 -3.26
N GLY A 154 2.08 -1.37 -2.10
CA GLY A 154 2.05 -0.09 -1.39
C GLY A 154 3.36 0.66 -1.53
N TYR A 155 3.30 1.92 -1.97
CA TYR A 155 4.49 2.74 -2.23
C TYR A 155 4.49 4.04 -1.40
N GLY A 156 5.64 4.36 -0.81
CA GLY A 156 5.86 5.56 -0.02
C GLY A 156 5.36 5.42 1.42
N ILE A 157 5.67 6.42 2.25
CA ILE A 157 5.38 6.36 3.68
C ILE A 157 3.88 6.29 4.01
N PHE A 158 3.02 6.77 3.09
CA PHE A 158 1.55 6.72 3.19
C PHE A 158 0.90 5.59 2.38
N GLN A 159 1.71 4.69 1.79
CA GLN A 159 1.26 3.48 1.10
C GLN A 159 0.31 3.74 -0.08
N TYR A 160 0.70 4.62 -1.00
CA TYR A 160 -0.04 4.87 -2.24
C TYR A 160 -0.10 3.60 -3.09
N ASP A 161 -1.32 3.12 -3.38
CA ASP A 161 -1.56 1.80 -3.97
C ASP A 161 -1.14 1.77 -5.45
N LEU A 162 -0.40 0.72 -5.85
CA LEU A 162 0.07 0.49 -7.21
C LEU A 162 -1.03 0.58 -8.27
N GLN A 163 -2.29 0.31 -7.93
CA GLN A 163 -3.41 0.46 -8.86
C GLN A 163 -3.50 1.87 -9.48
N HIS A 164 -3.06 2.89 -8.74
CA HIS A 164 -3.09 4.29 -9.16
C HIS A 164 -2.10 4.60 -10.29
N ILE A 165 -1.14 3.72 -10.58
CA ILE A 165 -0.21 3.86 -11.71
C ILE A 165 -0.90 4.03 -13.06
N ARG A 166 -2.15 3.57 -13.17
CA ARG A 166 -2.98 3.74 -14.37
C ARG A 166 -3.38 5.19 -14.64
N ASN A 167 -3.37 6.04 -13.61
CA ASN A 167 -3.81 7.43 -13.67
C ASN A 167 -2.73 8.43 -13.23
N ASP A 168 -1.67 7.98 -12.54
CA ASP A 168 -0.55 8.79 -12.04
C ASP A 168 0.78 8.05 -12.27
N GLU A 169 1.05 7.60 -13.50
CA GLU A 169 2.25 6.81 -13.81
C GLU A 169 3.54 7.55 -13.45
N GLN A 170 3.55 8.89 -13.49
CA GLN A 170 4.70 9.72 -13.13
C GLN A 170 5.21 9.44 -11.71
N PHE A 171 4.34 9.08 -10.77
CA PHE A 171 4.75 8.73 -9.42
C PHE A 171 5.65 7.49 -9.36
N TRP A 172 5.50 6.55 -10.29
CA TRP A 172 6.30 5.32 -10.37
C TRP A 172 7.46 5.38 -11.36
N ARG A 173 7.51 6.41 -12.21
CA ARG A 173 8.62 6.59 -13.16
C ARG A 173 9.85 7.10 -12.41
N ALA A 174 11.00 6.47 -12.66
CA ALA A 174 12.29 7.10 -12.39
C ALA A 174 12.38 8.40 -13.20
N THR A 175 12.75 9.51 -12.57
CA THR A 175 12.82 10.79 -13.27
C THR A 175 13.91 10.74 -14.37
N PRO A 176 13.58 11.05 -15.64
CA PRO A 176 14.53 10.95 -16.76
C PRO A 176 15.65 12.00 -16.79
N ASP A 177 15.62 13.00 -15.90
CA ASP A 177 16.42 14.22 -16.06
C ASP A 177 17.72 14.25 -15.25
N ASP A 178 18.46 13.13 -15.27
CA ASP A 178 19.86 13.14 -14.89
C ASP A 178 20.58 11.97 -15.57
N ARG A 179 21.14 12.23 -16.76
CA ARG A 179 21.93 11.25 -17.53
C ARG A 179 23.34 11.08 -16.95
N THR A 180 23.60 11.63 -15.77
CA THR A 180 24.87 11.56 -15.07
C THR A 180 24.66 11.26 -13.58
N ALA A 181 24.73 9.97 -13.24
CA ALA A 181 24.91 9.42 -11.89
C ALA A 181 23.69 9.39 -10.94
N ASP A 182 22.83 8.38 -11.09
CA ASP A 182 22.65 7.31 -10.08
C ASP A 182 21.54 6.33 -10.51
N PRO A 183 21.83 5.05 -10.77
CA PRO A 183 20.80 4.02 -11.02
C PRO A 183 19.87 3.75 -9.81
N SER A 184 20.07 4.41 -8.66
CA SER A 184 19.19 4.36 -7.48
C SER A 184 17.93 5.24 -7.56
N ARG A 185 17.67 5.93 -8.68
CA ARG A 185 16.52 6.84 -8.82
C ARG A 185 15.19 6.10 -8.71
N THR A 186 14.68 6.09 -7.48
CA THR A 186 13.32 5.70 -7.13
C THR A 186 12.30 6.55 -7.86
N GLY A 187 11.11 6.01 -8.09
CA GLY A 187 9.95 6.86 -8.36
C GLY A 187 9.70 7.81 -7.18
N LEU A 188 8.75 8.71 -7.38
CA LEU A 188 8.45 9.80 -6.45
C LEU A 188 8.02 9.34 -5.05
N TRP A 189 7.79 8.04 -4.82
CA TRP A 189 7.56 7.47 -3.50
C TRP A 189 8.72 7.64 -2.51
N GLY A 190 9.94 7.88 -3.01
CA GLY A 190 11.10 8.22 -2.18
C GLY A 190 11.16 9.70 -1.76
N ASP A 191 10.29 10.55 -2.31
CA ASP A 191 10.18 11.97 -2.02
C ASP A 191 8.96 12.23 -1.12
N LEU A 192 9.20 12.84 0.06
CA LEU A 192 8.10 13.09 1.00
C LEU A 192 7.09 14.10 0.47
N ASN A 193 7.52 15.17 -0.23
CA ASN A 193 6.58 16.16 -0.75
C ASN A 193 5.66 15.52 -1.78
N ALA A 194 6.20 14.68 -2.66
CA ALA A 194 5.36 13.93 -3.60
C ALA A 194 4.39 12.98 -2.88
N CYS A 195 4.83 12.30 -1.81
CA CYS A 195 3.94 11.48 -0.99
C CYS A 195 2.84 12.31 -0.29
N LEU A 196 3.19 13.49 0.23
CA LEU A 196 2.26 14.42 0.87
C LEU A 196 1.22 14.96 -0.11
N ASP A 197 1.61 15.24 -1.36
CA ASP A 197 0.67 15.70 -2.39
C ASP A 197 -0.43 14.67 -2.64
N ARG A 198 -0.06 13.39 -2.79
CA ARG A 198 -1.02 12.29 -3.03
C ARG A 198 -1.89 12.04 -1.80
N LEU A 199 -1.29 12.00 -0.60
CA LEU A 199 -2.04 11.88 0.65
C LEU A 199 -3.14 12.96 0.75
N PHE A 200 -2.77 14.23 0.54
CA PHE A 200 -3.70 15.34 0.69
C PHE A 200 -4.75 15.35 -0.43
N GLN A 201 -4.37 15.03 -1.67
CA GLN A 201 -5.32 14.89 -2.77
C GLN A 201 -6.40 13.84 -2.46
N GLU A 202 -5.99 12.69 -1.91
CA GLU A 202 -6.94 11.64 -1.52
C GLU A 202 -7.82 12.07 -0.36
N LEU A 203 -7.23 12.63 0.71
CA LEU A 203 -7.97 13.11 1.87
C LEU A 203 -8.98 14.20 1.48
N ASP A 204 -8.59 15.17 0.67
CA ASP A 204 -9.46 16.25 0.22
C ASP A 204 -10.61 15.73 -0.65
N SER A 205 -10.33 14.75 -1.52
CA SER A 205 -11.38 14.05 -2.26
C SER A 205 -12.40 13.38 -1.33
N LYS A 206 -11.95 12.74 -0.23
CA LYS A 206 -12.89 12.14 0.74
C LYS A 206 -13.62 13.19 1.57
N ARG A 207 -12.95 14.28 1.89
CA ARG A 207 -13.50 15.38 2.68
C ARG A 207 -14.63 16.10 1.95
N GLN A 208 -14.63 16.16 0.62
CA GLN A 208 -15.79 16.66 -0.14
C GLN A 208 -17.09 15.93 0.23
N LYS A 209 -17.00 14.64 0.59
CA LYS A 209 -18.14 13.84 1.04
C LYS A 209 -18.43 13.98 2.54
N TYR A 210 -17.41 14.29 3.34
CA TYR A 210 -17.50 14.37 4.80
C TYR A 210 -16.84 15.67 5.34
N PRO A 211 -17.32 16.86 4.95
CA PRO A 211 -16.58 18.12 5.14
C PRO A 211 -16.33 18.50 6.61
N SER A 212 -17.20 18.03 7.50
CA SER A 212 -17.15 18.33 8.94
C SER A 212 -16.85 17.10 9.80
N ASP A 213 -16.60 15.94 9.20
CA ASP A 213 -16.32 14.70 9.92
C ASP A 213 -14.95 14.16 9.52
N LEU A 214 -13.95 14.57 10.29
CA LEU A 214 -12.56 14.17 10.07
C LEU A 214 -12.38 12.66 10.23
N ARG A 215 -13.01 12.05 11.24
CA ARG A 215 -12.92 10.60 11.46
C ARG A 215 -13.50 9.86 10.25
N GLN A 216 -14.63 10.32 9.69
CA GLN A 216 -15.18 9.71 8.47
C GLN A 216 -14.32 9.95 7.24
N THR A 217 -13.67 11.10 7.13
CA THR A 217 -12.69 11.37 6.07
C THR A 217 -11.54 10.36 6.13
N ILE A 218 -10.97 10.13 7.31
CA ILE A 218 -9.89 9.14 7.53
C ILE A 218 -10.37 7.71 7.28
N ARG A 219 -11.58 7.37 7.73
CA ARG A 219 -12.17 6.05 7.43
C ARG A 219 -12.28 5.84 5.92
N ALA A 220 -12.82 6.82 5.20
CA ALA A 220 -13.03 6.75 3.77
C ALA A 220 -11.73 6.80 2.96
N TYR A 221 -10.66 7.36 3.52
CA TYR A 221 -9.30 7.30 2.95
C TYR A 221 -8.82 5.84 2.90
N ASN A 222 -8.91 5.11 4.01
CA ASN A 222 -8.52 3.71 4.03
C ASN A 222 -9.49 2.80 3.25
N GLY A 223 -10.79 3.04 3.35
CA GLY A 223 -11.79 2.28 2.60
C GLY A 223 -13.17 2.24 3.25
N SER A 224 -13.71 1.02 3.41
CA SER A 224 -15.05 0.81 3.97
C SER A 224 -15.13 -0.46 4.84
N GLY A 225 -16.19 -0.57 5.64
CA GLY A 225 -16.42 -1.69 6.54
C GLY A 225 -15.61 -1.61 7.85
N LYS A 226 -15.67 -2.67 8.65
CA LYS A 226 -15.14 -2.69 10.03
C LYS A 226 -13.65 -2.39 10.12
N ASN A 227 -12.86 -2.81 9.14
CA ASN A 227 -11.41 -2.56 9.14
C ASN A 227 -11.09 -1.09 8.93
N ALA A 228 -11.83 -0.40 8.06
CA ALA A 228 -11.68 1.03 7.86
C ALA A 228 -12.11 1.82 9.11
N GLU A 229 -13.16 1.37 9.82
CA GLU A 229 -13.55 1.96 11.11
C GLU A 229 -12.41 1.83 12.14
N ALA A 230 -11.85 0.63 12.30
CA ALA A 230 -10.74 0.39 13.21
C ALA A 230 -9.49 1.20 12.83
N TYR A 231 -9.19 1.32 11.53
CA TYR A 231 -8.11 2.16 11.03
C TYR A 231 -8.31 3.62 11.47
N ALA A 232 -9.51 4.18 11.26
CA ALA A 232 -9.80 5.55 11.65
C ALA A 232 -9.67 5.74 13.16
N ASP A 233 -10.15 4.80 13.97
CA ASP A 233 -10.00 4.86 15.43
C ASP A 233 -8.53 4.86 15.87
N ILE A 234 -7.68 4.07 15.20
CA ILE A 234 -6.24 4.05 15.49
C ILE A 234 -5.58 5.36 15.09
N VAL A 235 -5.84 5.87 13.88
CA VAL A 235 -5.24 7.14 13.42
C VAL A 235 -5.67 8.30 14.31
N MET A 236 -6.95 8.38 14.69
CA MET A 236 -7.43 9.42 15.60
C MET A 236 -6.78 9.29 16.99
N ARG A 237 -6.61 8.06 17.51
CA ARG A 237 -5.90 7.80 18.77
C ARG A 237 -4.43 8.21 18.68
N PHE A 238 -3.73 7.83 17.62
CA PHE A 238 -2.32 8.20 17.39
C PHE A 238 -2.16 9.71 17.27
N SER A 239 -3.03 10.38 16.52
CA SER A 239 -3.01 11.84 16.38
C SER A 239 -3.10 12.52 17.74
N ARG A 240 -4.01 12.06 18.61
CA ARG A 240 -4.14 12.58 19.98
C ARG A 240 -2.86 12.36 20.80
N ILE A 241 -2.33 11.13 20.81
CA ILE A 241 -1.09 10.78 21.52
C ILE A 241 0.08 11.67 21.08
N ILE A 242 0.21 11.90 19.77
CA ILE A 242 1.27 12.72 19.19
C ILE A 242 1.14 14.17 19.66
N SER A 243 -0.05 14.76 19.54
CA SER A 243 -0.32 16.13 19.98
C SER A 243 -0.09 16.32 21.48
N GLU A 244 -0.61 15.42 22.33
CA GLU A 244 -0.45 15.50 23.78
C GLU A 244 1.02 15.35 24.23
N SER A 245 1.85 14.65 23.44
CA SER A 245 3.27 14.49 23.72
C SER A 245 4.17 15.62 23.21
N GLY A 246 3.61 16.60 22.48
CA GLY A 246 4.37 17.66 21.82
C GLY A 246 5.31 17.15 20.72
N ALA A 247 5.02 15.99 20.13
CA ALA A 247 5.85 15.39 19.11
C ALA A 247 5.66 15.99 17.71
N ALA A 248 4.50 16.63 17.48
CA ALA A 248 4.15 17.34 16.24
C ALA A 248 3.04 18.38 16.51
#